data_AF-A0A970N610-F1
#
_entry.id   AF-A0A970N610-F1
#
_cell.length_a   1.000
_cell.length_b   1.000
_cell.length_c   1.000
_cell.angle_alpha   90.00
_cell.angle_beta   90.00
_cell.angle_gamma   90.00
#
_symmetry.space_group_name_H-M   'P 1'
#
loop_
_entity.id
_entity.type
_entity.pdbx_description
1 polymer ?
#
loop_
_entity_poly.entity_id
_entity_poly.type
_entity_poly.pdbx_seq_one_letter_code
_entity_poly.pdbx_strand_id
1 'polypeptide(L)' 'MKFNKPAAELFIPDGAKDEEALSRTTDLCIAAHQDDIEIMAFGPAVKCYGLADKWFTGVVVTDGAGSPRSG' A
#
# COMPACT_ATOMS: atom_id res chain seq x y z
N MET A 1 -10.90 7.15 9.18
CA MET A 1 -11.69 6.31 8.24
C MET A 1 -12.47 5.23 9.01
N LYS A 2 -13.44 4.50 8.41
CA LYS A 2 -14.07 3.29 9.00
C LYS A 2 -13.89 2.09 8.06
N PHE A 3 -13.09 1.11 8.47
CA PHE A 3 -12.87 -0.12 7.70
C PHE A 3 -13.90 -1.21 8.01
N ASN A 4 -14.20 -2.04 7.01
CA ASN A 4 -15.07 -3.22 7.18
C ASN A 4 -14.35 -4.37 7.91
N LYS A 5 -13.02 -4.49 7.75
CA LYS A 5 -12.19 -5.45 8.47
C LYS A 5 -11.64 -4.77 9.73
N PRO A 6 -11.97 -5.25 10.95
CA PRO A 6 -11.54 -4.60 12.19
C PRO A 6 -10.02 -4.52 12.37
N ALA A 7 -9.29 -5.49 11.82
CA ALA A 7 -7.83 -5.54 11.86
C ALA A 7 -7.15 -4.86 10.65
N ALA A 8 -7.90 -4.13 9.81
CA ALA A 8 -7.29 -3.34 8.75
C ALA A 8 -6.60 -2.12 9.34
N GLU A 9 -5.42 -1.81 8.82
CA GLU A 9 -4.59 -0.70 9.25
C GLU A 9 -4.33 0.25 8.08
N LEU A 10 -4.20 1.53 8.40
CA LEU A 10 -3.73 2.55 7.47
C LEU A 10 -2.45 3.14 8.05
N PHE A 11 -1.35 3.00 7.31
CA PHE A 11 -0.08 3.60 7.66
C PHE A 11 0.22 4.75 6.72
N ILE A 12 0.50 5.93 7.29
CA ILE A 12 0.82 7.16 6.55
C ILE A 12 2.23 7.60 6.99
N PRO A 13 3.25 7.47 6.12
CA PRO A 13 4.65 7.64 6.52
C PRO A 13 5.00 9.03 7.07
N ASP A 14 4.33 10.07 6.61
CA ASP A 14 4.58 11.47 7.00
C ASP A 14 3.57 12.01 8.03
N GLY A 15 2.64 11.17 8.52
CA GLY A 15 1.68 11.54 9.55
C GLY A 15 0.56 12.50 9.10
N ALA A 16 0.39 12.72 7.79
CA ALA A 16 -0.75 13.47 7.27
C ALA A 16 -2.09 12.82 7.65
N LYS A 17 -3.19 13.60 7.62
CA LYS A 17 -4.53 13.07 7.91
C LYS A 17 -4.98 12.11 6.81
N ASP A 18 -5.80 11.10 7.16
CA ASP A 18 -6.34 10.09 6.24
C ASP A 18 -6.81 10.67 4.89
N GLU A 19 -7.69 11.67 4.93
CA GLU A 19 -8.31 12.25 3.73
C GLU A 19 -7.29 12.95 2.83
N GLU A 20 -6.37 13.71 3.44
CA GLU A 20 -5.30 14.41 2.72
C GLU A 20 -4.34 13.41 2.08
N ALA A 21 -3.87 12.43 2.85
CA ALA A 21 -2.95 11.40 2.40
C ALA A 21 -3.50 10.56 1.25
N LEU A 22 -4.78 10.21 1.30
CA LEU A 22 -5.43 9.45 0.23
C LEU A 22 -5.72 10.31 -1.00
N SER A 23 -6.11 11.58 -0.81
CA SER A 23 -6.43 12.50 -1.92
C SER A 23 -5.25 12.81 -2.84
N ARG A 24 -4.01 12.75 -2.32
CA ARG A 24 -2.79 13.02 -3.10
C ARG A 24 -2.25 11.81 -3.86
N THR A 25 -2.86 10.63 -3.71
CA THR A 25 -2.47 9.40 -4.42
C THR A 25 -2.38 9.64 -5.92
N THR A 26 -1.21 9.40 -6.52
CA THR A 26 -1.03 9.46 -7.98
C THR A 26 -0.97 8.08 -8.62
N ASP A 27 -0.43 7.11 -7.88
CA ASP A 27 -0.22 5.75 -8.35
C ASP A 27 -0.75 4.78 -7.28
N LEU A 28 -1.75 3.96 -7.63
CA LEU A 28 -2.41 3.02 -6.73
C LEU A 28 -2.07 1.58 -7.11
N CYS A 29 -1.63 0.80 -6.14
CA CYS A 29 -1.45 -0.65 -6.26
C CYS A 29 -2.39 -1.38 -5.29
N ILE A 30 -3.06 -2.43 -5.78
CA ILE A 30 -3.84 -3.35 -4.96
C ILE A 30 -3.24 -4.74 -5.13
N ALA A 31 -2.79 -5.32 -4.05
CA ALA A 31 -2.04 -6.57 -3.99
C ALA A 31 -2.72 -7.57 -3.04
N ALA A 32 -2.55 -8.87 -3.29
CA ALA A 32 -3.14 -9.90 -2.43
C ALA A 32 -2.33 -10.04 -1.14
N HIS A 33 -1.01 -10.11 -1.26
CA HIS A 33 -0.06 -10.36 -0.19
C HIS A 33 0.95 -9.21 -0.04
N GLN A 34 1.72 -9.23 1.05
CA GLN A 34 2.67 -8.16 1.35
C GLN A 34 3.75 -8.04 0.29
N ASP A 35 4.29 -9.16 -0.18
CA ASP A 35 5.41 -9.29 -1.12
C ASP A 35 5.06 -8.99 -2.58
N ASP A 36 3.77 -9.04 -2.92
CA ASP A 36 3.31 -8.72 -4.27
C ASP A 36 3.76 -7.31 -4.67
N ILE A 37 3.61 -6.31 -3.79
CA ILE A 37 3.91 -4.90 -4.14
C ILE A 37 5.37 -4.74 -4.59
N GLU A 38 6.32 -5.35 -3.88
CA GLU A 38 7.73 -5.30 -4.22
C GLU A 38 8.04 -5.95 -5.58
N ILE A 39 7.29 -6.98 -5.98
CA ILE A 39 7.53 -7.72 -7.23
C ILE A 39 6.81 -7.06 -8.41
N MET A 40 5.51 -6.76 -8.28
CA MET A 40 4.68 -6.25 -9.39
C MET A 40 4.66 -4.72 -9.50
N ALA A 41 4.93 -3.98 -8.42
CA ALA A 41 4.78 -2.53 -8.37
C ALA A 41 6.06 -1.75 -8.03
N PHE A 42 7.24 -2.38 -8.13
CA PHE A 42 8.51 -1.69 -7.92
C PHE A 42 8.67 -0.43 -8.78
N GLY A 43 8.36 -0.51 -10.08
CA GLY A 43 8.47 0.63 -11.01
C GLY A 43 7.60 1.82 -10.58
N PRO A 44 6.29 1.64 -10.39
CA PRO A 44 5.42 2.67 -9.83
C PRO A 44 5.86 3.21 -8.46
N ALA A 45 6.33 2.34 -7.56
CA ALA A 45 6.80 2.74 -6.23
C ALA A 45 8.05 3.64 -6.31
N VAL A 46 9.07 3.24 -7.06
CA VAL A 46 10.31 4.02 -7.21
C VAL A 46 10.08 5.33 -7.96
N LYS A 47 9.11 5.37 -8.88
CA LYS A 47 8.68 6.60 -9.57
C LYS A 47 8.16 7.66 -8.60
N CYS A 48 7.62 7.27 -7.44
CA CYS A 48 7.09 8.20 -6.44
C CYS A 48 8.08 8.53 -5.32
N TYR A 49 9.15 7.74 -5.17
CA TYR A 49 10.04 7.85 -4.01
C TYR A 49 10.77 9.20 -3.95
N GLY A 50 10.61 9.89 -2.82
CA GLY A 50 11.29 11.16 -2.55
C GLY A 50 10.78 12.38 -3.33
N LEU A 51 9.64 12.25 -4.02
CA LEU A 51 9.04 13.35 -4.77
C LEU A 51 7.92 14.02 -3.95
N ALA A 52 7.79 15.34 -4.07
CA ALA A 52 6.77 16.11 -3.34
C ALA A 52 5.37 16.01 -3.96
N ASP A 53 5.29 15.65 -5.23
CA ASP A 53 4.08 15.69 -6.06
C ASP A 53 3.66 14.33 -6.62
N LYS A 54 4.35 13.24 -6.24
CA LYS A 54 4.01 11.86 -6.63
C LYS A 54 3.88 10.99 -5.40
N TRP A 55 2.76 10.28 -5.32
CA TRP A 55 2.38 9.54 -4.14
C TRP A 55 1.89 8.14 -4.52
N PHE A 56 2.59 7.14 -3.98
CA PHE A 56 2.22 5.75 -4.15
C PHE A 56 1.36 5.29 -2.97
N THR A 57 0.19 4.72 -3.27
CA THR A 57 -0.67 4.06 -2.27
C THR A 57 -0.70 2.56 -2.56
N GLY A 58 -0.30 1.77 -1.58
CA GLY A 58 -0.40 0.30 -1.62
C GLY A 58 -1.55 -0.20 -0.75
N VAL A 59 -2.37 -1.09 -1.29
CA VAL A 59 -3.43 -1.79 -0.55
C VAL A 59 -3.15 -3.28 -0.59
N VAL A 60 -2.88 -3.87 0.57
CA VAL A 60 -2.73 -5.33 0.71
C VAL A 60 -4.02 -5.91 1.27
N VAL A 61 -4.63 -6.83 0.53
CA VAL A 61 -5.98 -7.33 0.83
C VAL A 61 -5.97 -8.48 1.85
N THR A 62 -4.88 -9.26 1.91
CA THR A 62 -4.74 -10.44 2.79
C THR A 62 -3.38 -10.48 3.47
N ASP A 63 -3.23 -11.34 4.48
CA ASP A 63 -1.99 -11.45 5.25
C ASP A 63 -0.99 -12.50 4.71
N GLY A 64 -1.32 -13.17 3.60
CA GLY A 64 -0.49 -14.22 3.02
C GLY A 64 -0.31 -15.47 3.87
N ALA A 65 -1.12 -15.66 4.93
CA ALA A 65 -0.96 -16.79 5.83
C ALA A 65 -1.14 -18.17 5.16
N GLY A 66 -1.86 -18.22 4.03
CA GLY A 66 -2.15 -19.44 3.28
C GLY A 66 -1.10 -19.87 2.24
N SER A 67 0.00 -19.14 2.07
CA SER A 67 1.02 -19.47 1.07
C SER A 67 1.79 -20.76 1.45
N PRO A 68 2.17 -21.62 0.47
CA PRO A 68 3.04 -22.77 0.72
C PRO A 68 4.39 -22.33 1.29
N ARG A 69 4.80 -22.90 2.43
CA ARG A 69 6.06 -22.54 3.11
C ARG A 69 7.14 -23.62 3.06
N SER A 70 6.80 -24.79 2.54
CA SER A 70 7.66 -25.97 2.47
C SER A 70 8.05 -26.26 1.02
N GLY A 71 8.64 -25.26 0.36
CA GLY A 71 9.29 -25.43 -0.94
C GLY A 71 10.46 -26.41 -0.89
#